data_AF-A0A0L7TFY2-F1
#
_entry.id   AF-A0A0L7TFY2-F1
#
_cell.length_a   1.000
_cell.length_b   1.000
_cell.length_c   1.000
_cell.angle_alpha   90.00
_cell.angle_beta   90.00
_cell.angle_gamma   90.00
#
_symmetry.space_group_name_H-M   'P 1'
#
loop_
_entity.id
_entity.type
_entity.pdbx_description
1 polymer ?
#
loop_
_entity_poly.entity_id
_entity_poly.type
_entity_poly.pdbx_seq_one_letter_code
_entity_poly.pdbx_strand_id
1 'polypeptide(L)'
;MDDDFDPTNLHEVVWALSTRVHPVGRRAIFDHQRVIRLPQCYEEEEYIASKGAKVVFDTLQSKRQLHASFAQGYPPEIRQRVIDNW
;
A
#
# COMPACT_ATOMS: atom_id res chain seq x y z
N MET A 1 -5.04 0.13 4.11
CA MET A 1 -5.50 -0.33 2.79
C MET A 1 -6.92 -0.79 2.92
N ASP A 2 -7.74 -0.56 1.90
CA ASP A 2 -9.11 -1.05 1.89
C ASP A 2 -9.16 -2.56 1.60
N ASP A 3 -10.35 -3.15 1.69
CA ASP A 3 -10.64 -4.57 1.49
C ASP A 3 -10.77 -5.01 0.02
N ASP A 4 -10.42 -4.14 -0.94
CA ASP A 4 -10.38 -4.49 -2.37
C ASP A 4 -9.09 -5.18 -2.82
N PHE A 5 -8.09 -5.23 -1.95
CA PHE A 5 -6.82 -5.88 -2.19
C PHE A 5 -6.48 -6.85 -1.08
N ASP A 6 -5.85 -7.95 -1.46
CA ASP A 6 -5.26 -8.92 -0.57
C ASP A 6 -3.92 -8.38 -0.02
N PRO A 7 -3.80 -8.09 1.28
CA PRO A 7 -2.56 -7.60 1.87
C PRO A 7 -1.42 -8.63 1.87
N THR A 8 -1.72 -9.90 1.54
CA THR A 8 -0.71 -10.95 1.39
C THR A 8 -0.13 -11.02 -0.04
N ASN A 9 -0.79 -10.37 -1.02
CA ASN A 9 -0.30 -10.26 -2.38
C ASN A 9 0.60 -9.02 -2.54
N LEU A 10 1.92 -9.24 -2.64
CA LEU A 10 2.90 -8.16 -2.74
C LEU A 10 2.65 -7.24 -3.96
N HIS A 11 2.17 -7.77 -5.08
CA HIS A 11 1.91 -6.96 -6.27
C HIS A 11 0.77 -5.95 -6.04
N GLU A 12 -0.25 -6.34 -5.30
CA GLU A 12 -1.38 -5.48 -4.96
C GLU A 12 -0.99 -4.42 -3.92
N VAL A 13 -0.20 -4.80 -2.92
CA VAL A 13 0.35 -3.87 -1.92
C VAL A 13 1.19 -2.78 -2.60
N VAL A 14 2.08 -3.17 -3.51
CA VAL A 14 2.91 -2.22 -4.27
C VAL A 14 2.04 -1.31 -5.12
N TRP A 15 1.07 -1.85 -5.87
CA TRP A 15 0.16 -1.04 -6.68
C TRP A 15 -0.61 -0.02 -5.84
N ALA A 16 -1.17 -0.43 -4.70
CA ALA A 16 -1.94 0.44 -3.82
C ALA A 16 -1.06 1.54 -3.22
N LEU A 17 0.14 1.20 -2.76
CA LEU A 17 1.09 2.17 -2.21
C LEU A 17 1.50 3.22 -3.27
N SER A 18 1.84 2.77 -4.48
CA SER A 18 2.33 3.65 -5.55
C SER A 18 1.27 4.55 -6.16
N THR A 19 -0.01 4.17 -6.12
CA THR A 19 -1.08 4.90 -6.81
C THR A 19 -2.07 5.62 -5.88
N ARG A 20 -2.15 5.25 -4.60
CA ARG A 20 -3.13 5.83 -3.65
C ARG A 20 -2.52 6.77 -2.61
N VAL A 21 -1.19 6.75 -2.42
CA VAL A 21 -0.50 7.67 -1.51
C VAL A 21 -0.17 8.96 -2.24
N HIS A 22 -0.71 10.07 -1.76
CA HIS A 22 -0.35 11.39 -2.30
C HIS A 22 1.12 11.72 -1.97
N PRO A 23 1.95 12.25 -2.89
CA PRO A 23 3.39 12.42 -2.64
C PRO A 23 3.76 13.27 -1.42
N VAL A 24 2.94 14.27 -1.09
CA VAL A 24 3.14 15.15 0.08
C VAL A 24 2.08 14.97 1.18
N GLY A 25 1.00 14.24 0.86
CA GLY A 25 -0.15 14.05 1.75
C GLY A 25 -0.26 12.61 2.19
N ARG A 26 -1.31 12.28 2.97
CA ARG A 26 -1.66 10.89 3.31
C ARG A 26 -0.51 10.07 3.89
N ARG A 27 0.39 10.75 4.62
CA ARG A 27 1.47 10.17 5.39
C ARG A 27 1.43 10.78 6.78
N ALA A 28 1.48 9.94 7.81
CA ALA A 28 1.69 10.37 9.18
C ALA A 28 3.12 10.00 9.57
N ILE A 29 3.92 11.02 9.90
CA ILE A 29 5.31 10.85 10.32
C ILE A 29 5.36 11.01 11.84
N PHE A 30 6.05 10.08 12.49
CA PHE A 30 6.29 10.08 13.93
C PHE A 30 7.79 10.09 14.18
N ASP A 31 8.36 11.27 14.48
CA ASP A 31 9.81 11.50 14.42
C ASP A 31 10.62 10.87 15.56
N HIS A 32 9.97 10.53 16.69
CA HIS A 32 10.67 10.13 17.93
C HIS A 32 10.25 8.74 18.43
N GLN A 33 10.17 7.77 17.52
CA GLN A 33 9.70 6.41 17.83
C GLN A 33 10.85 5.44 18.07
N ARG A 34 10.60 4.39 18.85
CA ARG A 34 11.62 3.35 19.10
C ARG A 34 11.99 2.64 17.79
N VAL A 35 13.28 2.59 17.50
CA VAL A 35 13.86 1.83 16.38
C VAL A 35 14.76 0.70 16.88
N ILE A 36 15.08 -0.26 16.01
CA ILE A 36 16.03 -1.34 16.28
C ILE A 36 17.15 -1.28 15.23
N ARG A 37 18.34 -1.75 15.56
CA ARG A 37 19.51 -1.68 14.68
C ARG A 37 19.56 -2.83 13.67
N LEU A 38 18.48 -2.99 12.91
CA LEU A 38 18.35 -3.98 11.83
C LEU A 38 18.02 -3.34 10.47
N PRO A 39 16.99 -2.46 10.35
CA PRO A 39 16.77 -1.71 9.11
C PRO A 39 17.98 -0.85 8.80
N GLN A 40 18.31 -0.69 7.52
CA GLN A 40 19.49 0.07 7.05
C GLN A 40 19.12 1.46 6.53
N CYS A 41 18.00 2.02 7.02
CA CYS A 41 17.43 3.28 6.53
C CYS A 41 17.54 4.43 7.53
N TYR A 42 18.14 4.20 8.70
CA TYR A 42 18.37 5.20 9.74
C TYR A 42 19.83 5.63 9.77
N GLU A 43 20.07 6.85 10.24
CA GLU A 43 21.40 7.40 10.47
C GLU A 43 22.01 6.88 11.78
N GLU A 44 23.33 7.01 11.96
CA GLU A 44 24.04 6.47 13.13
C GLU A 44 23.55 7.12 14.43
N GLU A 45 23.24 8.42 14.40
CA GLU A 45 22.70 9.16 15.55
C GLU A 45 21.35 8.60 16.01
N GLU A 46 20.51 8.15 15.07
CA GLU A 46 19.21 7.55 15.37
C GLU A 46 19.35 6.16 16.02
N TYR A 47 20.34 5.36 15.59
CA TYR A 47 20.64 4.09 16.25
C TYR A 47 21.15 4.29 17.67
N ILE A 48 22.09 5.21 17.87
CA ILE A 48 22.64 5.53 19.21
C ILE A 48 21.51 5.98 20.14
N ALA A 49 20.63 6.86 19.66
CA ALA A 49 19.48 7.33 20.43
C ALA A 49 18.38 6.25 20.60
N SER A 50 18.42 5.16 19.82
CA SER A 50 17.32 4.18 19.68
C SER A 50 15.98 4.83 19.34
N LYS A 51 16.04 5.97 18.64
CA LYS A 51 14.91 6.81 18.27
C LYS A 51 15.07 7.29 16.83
N GLY A 52 14.00 7.22 16.06
CA GLY A 52 13.98 7.74 14.70
C GLY A 52 12.56 7.81 14.15
N ALA A 53 12.46 8.23 12.89
CA ALA A 53 11.17 8.41 12.24
C ALA A 53 10.49 7.07 11.91
N LYS A 54 9.17 7.02 12.10
CA LYS A 54 8.30 6.00 11.50
C LYS A 54 7.23 6.67 10.67
N VAL A 55 6.87 6.04 9.56
CA VAL A 55 5.86 6.56 8.64
C VAL A 55 4.71 5.57 8.50
N VAL A 56 3.49 6.09 8.56
CA VAL A 56 2.27 5.37 8.15
C VAL A 56 1.81 5.99 6.84
N PHE A 57 1.69 5.17 5.80
CA PHE A 57 1.13 5.57 4.52
C PHE A 57 -0.36 5.20 4.47
N ASP A 58 -1.22 6.19 4.27
CA ASP A 58 -2.66 6.00 4.17
C ASP A 58 -3.07 5.78 2.70
N THR A 59 -3.45 4.55 2.40
CA THR A 59 -3.94 4.13 1.08
C THR A 59 -5.46 4.02 1.00
N LEU A 60 -6.21 4.40 2.05
CA LEU A 60 -7.67 4.27 2.07
C LEU A 60 -8.33 5.18 1.05
N GLN A 61 -9.46 4.83 0.46
CA GLN A 61 -10.19 5.76 -0.41
C GLN A 61 -11.37 6.40 0.31
N SER A 62 -11.53 7.72 0.21
CA SER A 62 -12.74 8.41 0.71
C SER A 62 -13.99 8.03 -0.09
N LYS A 63 -13.81 7.70 -1.38
CA LYS A 63 -14.82 7.10 -2.25
C LYS A 63 -14.17 5.99 -3.06
N ARG A 64 -14.74 4.79 -2.98
CA ARG A 64 -14.28 3.62 -3.73
C ARG A 64 -14.26 3.90 -5.24
N GLN A 65 -13.10 3.69 -5.86
CA GLN A 65 -12.94 3.67 -7.31
C GLN A 65 -12.84 2.23 -7.80
N LEU A 66 -13.38 1.94 -8.98
CA LEU A 66 -13.19 0.63 -9.62
C LEU A 66 -11.78 0.50 -10.18
N HIS A 67 -11.27 -0.73 -10.18
CA HIS A 67 -9.99 -1.07 -10.79
C HIS A 67 -10.17 -1.41 -12.27
N ALA A 68 -9.26 -0.93 -13.10
CA ALA A 68 -9.17 -1.34 -14.50
C ALA A 68 -8.49 -2.73 -14.63
N SER A 69 -9.03 -3.72 -13.93
CA SER A 69 -8.58 -5.11 -13.96
C SER A 69 -9.63 -6.00 -14.63
N PHE A 70 -9.25 -7.21 -15.05
CA PHE A 70 -10.23 -8.17 -15.59
C PHE A 70 -11.37 -8.44 -14.59
N ALA A 71 -11.07 -8.48 -13.29
CA ALA A 71 -12.05 -8.78 -12.26
C ALA A 71 -13.10 -7.68 -12.03
N GLN A 72 -12.78 -6.41 -12.27
CA GLN A 72 -13.69 -5.29 -11.98
C GLN A 72 -14.10 -4.48 -13.22
N GLY A 73 -13.35 -4.57 -14.31
CA GLY A 73 -13.59 -3.83 -15.55
C GLY A 73 -14.65 -4.45 -16.47
N TYR A 74 -15.10 -5.67 -16.19
CA TYR A 74 -16.06 -6.40 -17.04
C TYR A 74 -17.17 -7.07 -16.22
N PRO A 75 -18.41 -7.15 -16.76
CA PRO A 75 -19.51 -7.86 -16.12
C PRO A 75 -19.22 -9.35 -15.88
N PRO A 76 -19.80 -9.99 -14.84
CA PRO A 76 -19.58 -11.41 -14.52
C PRO A 76 -19.77 -12.36 -15.70
N GLU A 77 -20.82 -12.16 -16.49
CA GLU A 77 -21.16 -12.99 -17.65
C GLU A 77 -20.11 -12.92 -18.77
N ILE A 78 -19.50 -11.75 -18.97
CA ILE A 78 -18.43 -11.57 -19.95
C ILE A 78 -17.14 -12.22 -19.45
N ARG A 79 -16.82 -12.05 -18.16
CA ARG A 79 -15.65 -12.69 -17.56
C ARG A 79 -15.73 -14.21 -17.65
N GLN A 80 -16.87 -14.79 -17.32
CA GLN A 80 -17.07 -16.25 -17.40
C GLN A 80 -16.94 -16.75 -18.83
N ARG A 81 -17.55 -16.06 -19.81
CA ARG A 81 -17.42 -16.43 -21.23
C ARG A 81 -15.96 -16.45 -21.71
N VAL A 82 -15.12 -15.51 -21.26
CA VAL A 82 -13.69 -15.50 -21.59
C VAL A 82 -13.00 -16.71 -20.95
N ILE A 83 -13.25 -17.00 -19.66
CA ILE A 83 -12.66 -18.14 -18.96
C ILE A 83 -13.05 -19.47 -19.63
N ASP A 84 -14.30 -19.62 -20.05
CA ASP A 84 -14.80 -20.83 -20.70
C ASP A 84 -14.18 -21.08 -22.10
N ASN A 85 -13.54 -20.05 -22.70
CA ASN A 85 -12.97 -20.10 -24.05
C ASN A 85 -11.49 -19.65 -24.10
N TRP A 86 -10.79 -19.72 -22.96
CA TRP A 86 -9.38 -19.30 -22.84
C TRP A 86 -8.41 -20.41 -23.28
#